data_AF-A0A4R6KWT1-F1
#
_entry.id   AF-A0A4R6KWT1-F1
#
_cell.length_a   1.000
_cell.length_b   1.000
_cell.length_c   1.000
_cell.angle_alpha   90.00
_cell.angle_beta   90.00
_cell.angle_gamma   90.00
#
_symmetry.space_group_name_H-M   'P 1'
#
loop_
_entity.id
_entity.type
_entity.pdbx_description
1 polymer ?
#
loop_
_entity_poly.entity_id
_entity_poly.type
_entity_poly.pdbx_seq_one_letter_code
_entity_poly.pdbx_strand_id
1 'polypeptide(L)'
;MHHLVAVTTHTIELRQIHEINAALESGHHVTAGSAWVPDPVPEHAVLRYLEAVGPPSYPYIYGHFSQPGTDETLRVELHTAQVRAISHRLSLRSRIWGVGPDSIHLAGRESS
;
A
#
# COMPACT_ATOMS: atom_id res chain seq x y z
N MET A 1 11.86 -2.37 -31.50
CA MET A 1 12.19 -3.30 -30.39
C MET A 1 11.37 -2.89 -29.19
N HIS A 2 10.26 -3.58 -28.91
CA HIS A 2 9.42 -3.27 -27.76
C HIS A 2 10.02 -4.00 -26.56
N HIS A 3 10.68 -3.27 -25.65
CA HIS A 3 10.95 -3.80 -24.32
C HIS A 3 9.62 -3.90 -23.57
N LEU A 4 8.98 -5.06 -23.69
CA LEU A 4 7.97 -5.50 -22.73
C LEU A 4 8.70 -5.65 -21.38
N VAL A 5 8.66 -4.58 -20.59
CA VAL A 5 9.11 -4.63 -19.20
C VAL A 5 8.21 -5.66 -18.54
N ALA A 6 8.76 -6.83 -18.22
CA ALA A 6 8.05 -7.84 -17.45
C ALA A 6 7.54 -7.16 -16.18
N VAL A 7 6.22 -7.15 -15.99
CA VAL A 7 5.59 -6.57 -14.81
C VAL A 7 6.00 -7.46 -13.62
N THR A 8 7.07 -7.07 -12.94
CA THR A 8 7.50 -7.72 -11.72
C THR A 8 6.58 -7.29 -10.59
N THR A 9 6.45 -8.11 -9.54
CA THR A 9 5.73 -7.77 -8.30
C THR A 9 6.01 -6.34 -7.86
N HIS A 10 7.26 -5.92 -8.03
CA HIS A 10 7.76 -4.58 -7.75
C HIS A 10 7.08 -3.42 -8.53
N THR A 11 6.86 -3.55 -9.84
CA THR A 11 6.13 -2.53 -10.62
C THR A 11 4.67 -2.43 -10.18
N ILE A 12 4.13 -3.52 -9.67
CA ILE A 12 2.76 -3.57 -9.19
C ILE A 12 2.62 -2.94 -7.80
N GLU A 13 3.61 -3.14 -6.92
CA GLU A 13 3.64 -2.52 -5.60
C GLU A 13 3.70 -0.99 -5.68
N LEU A 14 4.55 -0.45 -6.55
CA LEU A 14 4.62 1.00 -6.79
C LEU A 14 3.32 1.54 -7.40
N ARG A 15 2.71 0.82 -8.34
CA ARG A 15 1.39 1.19 -8.88
C ARG A 15 0.33 1.25 -7.78
N GLN A 16 0.33 0.30 -6.86
CA GLN A 16 -0.63 0.27 -5.75
C GLN A 16 -0.44 1.48 -4.82
N ILE A 17 0.79 1.93 -4.59
CA ILE A 17 1.06 3.17 -3.83
C ILE A 17 0.47 4.38 -4.55
N HIS A 18 0.63 4.48 -5.87
CA HIS A 18 0.00 5.54 -6.65
C HIS A 18 -1.53 5.50 -6.58
N GLU A 19 -2.14 4.32 -6.65
CA GLU A 19 -3.59 4.17 -6.50
C GLU A 19 -4.09 4.58 -5.10
N ILE A 20 -3.33 4.24 -4.06
CA ILE A 20 -3.61 4.68 -2.68
C ILE A 20 -3.55 6.20 -2.59
N ASN A 21 -2.48 6.82 -3.08
CA ASN A 21 -2.31 8.28 -3.03
C ASN A 21 -3.43 8.99 -3.80
N ALA A 22 -3.80 8.51 -4.98
CA ALA A 22 -4.90 9.08 -5.76
C ALA A 22 -6.25 9.01 -5.02
N ALA A 23 -6.52 7.91 -4.30
CA ALA A 23 -7.73 7.78 -3.50
C ALA A 23 -7.73 8.72 -2.29
N LEU A 24 -6.57 8.91 -1.65
CA LEU A 24 -6.44 9.87 -0.55
C LEU A 24 -6.66 11.31 -1.05
N GLU A 25 -6.11 11.66 -2.21
CA GLU A 25 -6.31 12.97 -2.85
C GLU A 25 -7.76 13.20 -3.27
N SER A 26 -8.51 12.16 -3.63
CA SER A 26 -9.93 12.27 -3.96
C SER A 26 -10.86 12.42 -2.74
N GLY A 27 -10.30 12.52 -1.53
CA GLY A 27 -11.04 12.77 -0.29
C GLY A 27 -11.38 11.52 0.53
N HIS A 28 -10.82 10.36 0.21
CA HIS A 28 -10.89 9.22 1.12
C HIS A 28 -9.95 9.45 2.30
N HIS A 29 -10.42 9.15 3.51
CA HIS A 29 -9.62 9.29 4.73
C HIS A 29 -9.39 7.93 5.37
N VAL A 30 -8.15 7.68 5.78
CA VAL A 30 -7.76 6.50 6.54
C VAL A 30 -7.08 6.99 7.81
N THR A 31 -7.56 6.58 8.98
CA THR A 31 -6.94 6.92 10.25
C THR A 31 -5.90 5.88 10.66
N ALA A 32 -4.90 6.29 11.43
CA ALA A 32 -3.86 5.42 11.98
C ALA A 32 -4.46 4.21 12.71
N GLY A 33 -5.49 4.42 13.54
CA GLY A 33 -6.19 3.33 14.24
C GLY A 33 -6.89 2.37 13.29
N SER A 34 -7.48 2.86 12.20
CA SER A 34 -8.12 2.02 11.18
C SER A 34 -7.14 1.18 10.35
N ALA A 35 -5.87 1.64 10.29
CA ALA A 35 -4.76 0.98 9.60
C ALA A 35 -3.85 0.16 10.55
N TRP A 36 -4.22 0.05 11.84
CA TRP A 36 -3.46 -0.67 12.86
C TRP A 36 -2.01 -0.16 12.98
N VAL A 37 -1.83 1.15 12.87
CA VAL A 37 -0.54 1.80 13.07
C VAL A 37 -0.30 1.94 14.59
N PRO A 38 0.81 1.41 15.11
CA PRO A 38 1.11 1.47 16.53
C PRO A 38 1.54 2.87 17.00
N ASP A 39 1.57 3.06 18.32
CA ASP A 39 2.19 4.20 19.01
C ASP A 39 3.62 4.46 18.49
N PRO A 40 4.09 5.72 18.31
CA PRO A 40 3.57 6.99 18.86
C PRO A 40 2.52 7.71 18.02
N VAL A 41 1.91 7.06 17.03
CA VAL A 41 0.97 7.71 16.11
C VAL A 41 -0.41 7.78 16.76
N PRO A 42 -0.99 8.98 16.94
CA PRO A 42 -2.35 9.09 17.48
C PRO A 42 -3.34 8.35 16.58
N GLU A 43 -4.25 7.59 17.18
CA GLU A 43 -5.22 6.74 16.46
C GLU A 43 -6.11 7.52 15.46
N HIS A 44 -6.36 8.80 15.73
CA HIS A 44 -7.13 9.72 14.90
C HIS A 44 -6.29 10.46 13.85
N ALA A 45 -4.98 10.27 13.81
CA ALA A 45 -4.14 10.86 12.78
C ALA A 45 -4.52 10.32 11.40
N VAL A 46 -4.64 11.20 10.42
CA VAL A 46 -5.16 10.88 9.09
C VAL A 46 -4.00 10.69 8.13
N LEU A 47 -4.01 9.57 7.40
CA LEU A 47 -3.06 9.29 6.34
C LEU A 47 -3.25 10.28 5.19
N ARG A 48 -2.20 11.02 4.86
CA ARG A 48 -2.19 11.99 3.76
C ARG A 48 -1.68 11.37 2.47
N TYR A 49 -0.56 10.67 2.56
CA TYR A 49 0.07 9.98 1.43
C TYR A 49 1.03 8.89 1.92
N LEU A 50 1.33 7.98 1.01
CA LEU A 50 2.37 6.98 1.12
C LEU A 50 3.59 7.37 0.29
N GLU A 51 4.76 7.08 0.84
CA GLU A 51 6.05 7.31 0.22
C GLU A 51 6.85 6.01 0.18
N ALA A 52 7.43 5.66 -0.96
CA ALA A 52 8.37 4.54 -1.08
C ALA A 52 9.79 5.09 -1.15
N VAL A 53 10.67 4.66 -0.24
CA VAL A 53 12.07 5.09 -0.17
C VAL A 53 13.00 3.89 -0.18
N GLY A 54 14.14 4.03 -0.85
CA GLY A 54 15.16 3.00 -0.93
C GLY A 54 15.18 2.31 -2.28
N PRO A 55 15.86 1.15 -2.38
CA PRO A 55 16.04 0.50 -3.66
C PRO A 55 14.68 0.03 -4.19
N PRO A 56 14.48 0.03 -5.53
CA PRO A 56 13.48 -0.84 -6.12
C PRO A 56 13.80 -2.28 -5.69
N SER A 57 13.03 -3.33 -5.88
CA SER A 57 13.27 -4.63 -5.18
C SER A 57 12.90 -4.63 -3.69
N TYR A 58 13.35 -3.66 -2.86
CA TYR A 58 13.02 -3.63 -1.41
C TYR A 58 12.79 -2.20 -0.89
N PRO A 59 11.69 -1.53 -1.30
CA PRO A 59 11.39 -0.19 -0.82
C PRO A 59 10.86 -0.24 0.62
N TYR A 60 11.34 0.67 1.45
CA TYR A 60 10.72 1.00 2.72
C TYR A 60 9.52 1.91 2.44
N ILE A 61 8.36 1.53 2.96
CA ILE A 61 7.13 2.27 2.74
C ILE A 61 6.84 3.10 3.98
N TYR A 62 6.60 4.39 3.80
CA TYR A 62 6.30 5.32 4.86
C TYR A 62 4.92 5.91 4.66
N GLY A 63 4.11 5.91 5.71
CA GLY A 63 2.87 6.67 5.78
C GLY A 63 3.11 8.00 6.45
N HIS A 64 2.61 9.07 5.82
CA HIS A 64 2.62 10.41 6.39
C HIS A 64 1.24 10.70 6.98
N PHE A 65 1.18 10.72 8.32
CA PHE A 65 -0.04 10.94 9.08
C PHE A 65 -0.05 12.35 9.64
N SER A 66 -1.09 13.11 9.34
CA SER A 66 -1.28 14.43 9.95
C SER A 66 -2.34 14.33 11.04
N GLN A 67 -2.04 14.92 12.20
CA GLN A 67 -3.02 14.98 13.26
C GLN A 67 -4.04 16.10 12.97
N PRO A 68 -5.35 15.81 13.00
CA PRO A 68 -6.35 16.85 12.77
C PRO A 68 -6.25 17.95 13.84
N GLY A 69 -6.14 19.20 13.38
CA GLY A 69 -5.98 20.37 14.24
C GLY A 69 -4.52 20.78 14.49
N THR A 70 -3.53 20.03 13.99
CA THR A 70 -2.12 20.43 13.99
C THR A 70 -1.56 20.36 12.56
N ASP A 71 -0.51 21.13 12.29
CA ASP A 71 0.28 20.99 11.04
C ASP A 71 1.34 19.88 11.17
N GLU A 72 1.34 19.17 12.30
CA GLU A 72 2.33 18.14 12.58
C GLU A 72 2.05 16.90 11.74
N THR A 73 3.07 16.50 10.98
CA THR A 73 3.02 15.30 10.15
C THR A 73 4.02 14.28 10.70
N LEU A 74 3.50 13.14 11.11
CA LEU A 74 4.27 12.00 11.61
C LEU A 74 4.54 11.04 10.46
N ARG A 75 5.82 10.74 10.25
CA ARG A 75 6.28 9.77 9.28
C ARG A 75 6.50 8.43 9.96
N VAL A 76 5.87 7.39 9.43
CA VAL A 76 5.82 6.06 10.06
C VAL A 76 6.15 5.00 9.04
N GLU A 77 7.07 4.11 9.37
CA GLU A 77 7.33 2.94 8.52
C GLU A 77 6.13 1.99 8.55
N LEU A 78 5.64 1.62 7.37
CA LEU A 78 4.52 0.73 7.18
C LEU A 78 5.00 -0.59 6.60
N HIS A 79 4.59 -1.68 7.23
CA HIS A 79 4.80 -3.03 6.77
C HIS A 79 3.69 -3.49 5.83
N THR A 80 3.93 -4.60 5.12
CA THR A 80 3.00 -5.21 4.16
C THR A 80 1.59 -5.39 4.72
N ALA A 81 1.46 -5.76 6.00
CA ALA A 81 0.17 -5.94 6.66
C ALA A 81 -0.65 -4.64 6.77
N GLN A 82 0.00 -3.53 7.14
CA GLN A 82 -0.66 -2.23 7.35
C GLN A 82 -1.13 -1.64 6.03
N VAL A 83 -0.31 -1.71 4.98
CA VAL A 83 -0.73 -1.20 3.67
C VAL A 83 -1.78 -2.09 3.01
N ARG A 84 -1.76 -3.41 3.28
CA ARG A 84 -2.88 -4.27 2.89
C ARG A 84 -4.17 -3.83 3.58
N ALA A 85 -4.13 -3.45 4.86
CA ALA A 85 -5.27 -2.90 5.57
C ALA A 85 -5.73 -1.55 4.96
N ILE A 86 -4.81 -0.65 4.63
CA ILE A 86 -5.10 0.63 3.96
C ILE A 86 -5.77 0.39 2.60
N SER A 87 -5.20 -0.47 1.77
CA SER A 87 -5.75 -0.84 0.46
C SER A 87 -7.15 -1.46 0.57
N HIS A 88 -7.37 -2.29 1.60
CA HIS A 88 -8.69 -2.86 1.89
C HIS A 88 -9.71 -1.77 2.25
N ARG A 89 -9.31 -0.77 3.05
CA ARG A 89 -10.19 0.34 3.47
C ARG A 89 -10.56 1.26 2.32
N LEU A 90 -9.59 1.54 1.45
CA LEU A 90 -9.81 2.34 0.24
C LEU A 90 -10.59 1.59 -0.85
N SER A 91 -10.98 0.33 -0.60
CA SER A 91 -11.70 -0.52 -1.55
C SER A 91 -11.04 -0.59 -2.94
N LEU A 92 -9.70 -0.49 -2.97
CA LEU A 92 -8.95 -0.54 -4.22
C LEU A 92 -9.08 -1.94 -4.81
N ARG A 93 -9.42 -2.00 -6.10
CA ARG A 93 -9.62 -3.26 -6.83
C ARG A 93 -8.34 -4.07 -7.01
N SER A 94 -7.18 -3.41 -6.94
CA SER A 94 -5.86 -4.02 -7.08
C SER A 94 -5.33 -4.51 -5.72
N ARG A 95 -5.75 -5.70 -5.27
CA ARG A 95 -5.14 -6.38 -4.09
C ARG A 95 -3.90 -7.17 -4.51
N ILE A 96 -2.73 -6.53 -4.58
CA ILE A 96 -1.55 -7.17 -5.16
C ILE A 96 -0.40 -7.38 -4.15
N TRP A 97 -0.49 -6.77 -2.95
CA TRP A 97 0.46 -7.07 -1.88
C TRP A 97 0.25 -8.46 -1.26
N GLY A 98 1.31 -9.27 -1.31
CA GLY A 98 1.37 -10.62 -0.75
C GLY A 98 1.11 -11.77 -1.72
N VAL A 99 1.09 -11.55 -3.04
CA VAL A 99 1.19 -12.64 -4.02
C VAL A 99 2.65 -12.79 -4.43
N GLY A 100 3.35 -13.71 -3.78
CA GLY A 100 4.54 -14.29 -4.39
C GLY A 100 4.17 -14.92 -5.75
N PRO A 101 5.14 -15.24 -6.61
CA PRO A 101 4.91 -15.95 -7.87
C PRO A 101 4.23 -17.33 -7.72
N ASP A 102 3.98 -17.79 -6.49
CA ASP A 102 3.44 -19.12 -6.14
C ASP A 102 1.91 -19.23 -6.18
N SER A 103 1.17 -18.20 -6.64
CA SER A 103 -0.30 -18.29 -6.77
C SER A 103 -0.79 -18.49 -8.22
N ILE A 104 0.11 -18.75 -9.16
CA ILE A 104 -0.24 -19.12 -10.55
C ILE A 104 0.14 -20.57 -10.83
N HIS A 105 -0.27 -21.51 -9.99
CA HIS A 105 -0.21 -22.93 -10.34
C HIS A 105 -1.25 -23.78 -9.59
N LEU A 106 -2.54 -23.66 -9.94
CA LEU A 106 -3.52 -24.74 -9.74
C LEU A 106 -4.84 -24.38 -10.42
N ALA A 107 -4.86 -24.46 -11.76
CA ALA A 107 -6.08 -24.62 -12.54
C ALA A 107 -5.81 -25.48 -13.78
N GLY A 108 -5.07 -26.58 -13.58
CA GLY A 108 -5.00 -27.68 -14.56
C GLY A 108 -6.08 -28.69 -14.22
N ARG A 109 -7.19 -28.63 -14.97
CA ARG A 109 -8.31 -29.58 -14.88
C ARG A 109 -7.82 -31.01 -15.11
N GLU A 110 -8.09 -31.88 -14.15
CA GLU A 110 -8.11 -33.32 -14.34
C GLU A 110 -9.35 -33.69 -15.16
N SER A 111 -9.17 -34.39 -16.27
CA SER A 111 -10.24 -35.11 -16.97
C SER A 111 -9.61 -36.23 -17.81
N SER A 112 -9.66 -37.45 -17.28
CA SER A 112 -9.78 -38.70 -18.03
C SER A 112 -10.41 -39.74 -17.13
#